data_AF-A0A1S3DRN3-F1
#
_entry.id   AF-A0A1S3DRN3-F1
#
_cell.length_a   1.000
_cell.length_b   1.000
_cell.length_c   1.000
_cell.angle_alpha   90.00
_cell.angle_beta   90.00
_cell.angle_gamma   90.00
#
_symmetry.space_group_name_H-M   'P 1'
#
loop_
_entity.id
_entity.type
_entity.pdbx_description
1 polymer ?
#
loop_
_entity_poly.entity_id
_entity_poly.type
_entity_poly.pdbx_seq_one_letter_code
_entity_poly.pdbx_strand_id
1 'polypeptide(L)'
;LIMAFLAQQEAVIIACTCGSLKPVCRTYFCRHCFVIRCGNCVSNEVDSIYCAFCLDNVTCEVRLKKTACHLCLECPICQHSLSVRSHTVRETTPQPQQPAPSKHSTPSNRAYYLACFFCRWTSRDSNIPDQKTASGSWPERSNPHTTRLNTLLDYYKSIGSLEKSNINIDQKYIKYLSKPTHLLEDQFGFSANVRKQKVELLKKKNLILTDPSNKITVEP
;
A
#
# COMPACT_ATOMS: atom_id res chain seq x y z
N LEU A 1 -5.65 29.67 -8.60
CA LEU A 1 -4.35 29.72 -7.90
C LEU A 1 -3.45 30.85 -8.41
N ILE A 2 -3.28 31.06 -9.72
CA ILE A 2 -2.45 32.16 -10.27
C ILE A 2 -2.97 33.55 -9.87
N MET A 3 -4.29 33.76 -9.89
CA MET A 3 -4.91 35.04 -9.48
C MET A 3 -4.69 35.40 -8.00
N ALA A 4 -4.58 34.38 -7.13
CA ALA A 4 -4.34 34.57 -5.70
C ALA A 4 -2.88 34.93 -5.37
N PHE A 5 -1.95 34.59 -6.27
CA PHE A 5 -0.54 34.93 -6.14
C PHE A 5 -0.22 36.32 -6.70
N LEU A 6 -0.88 36.72 -7.80
CA LEU A 6 -0.64 38.01 -8.46
C LEU A 6 -1.24 39.20 -7.72
N ALA A 7 -2.42 39.04 -7.12
CA ALA A 7 -2.94 40.01 -6.16
C ALA A 7 -2.23 39.74 -4.84
N GLN A 8 -1.40 40.66 -4.33
CA GLN A 8 -0.71 40.57 -3.04
C GLN A 8 -1.70 40.37 -1.87
N GLN A 9 -2.21 39.14 -1.71
CA GLN A 9 -3.21 38.76 -0.70
C GLN A 9 -2.62 38.64 0.70
N GLU A 10 -1.34 39.01 0.88
CA GLU A 10 -0.67 39.12 2.17
C GLU A 10 -0.91 40.48 2.87
N ALA A 11 -1.55 41.45 2.19
CA ALA A 11 -1.86 42.74 2.80
C ALA A 11 -2.91 42.66 3.93
N VAL A 12 -3.81 41.68 3.88
CA VAL A 12 -4.85 41.47 4.91
C VAL A 12 -4.73 40.06 5.47
N ILE A 13 -4.30 39.98 6.74
CA ILE A 13 -4.12 38.75 7.49
C ILE A 13 -5.16 38.66 8.61
N ILE A 14 -5.65 37.44 8.86
CA ILE A 14 -6.63 37.13 9.90
C ILE A 14 -6.00 36.20 10.93
N ALA A 15 -6.30 36.44 12.20
CA ALA A 15 -5.91 35.57 13.31
C ALA A 15 -6.86 34.38 13.44
N CYS A 16 -6.30 33.18 13.43
CA CYS A 16 -6.99 31.95 13.83
C CYS A 16 -7.05 31.83 15.35
N THR A 17 -7.96 31.01 15.89
CA THR A 17 -8.02 30.66 17.32
C THR A 17 -6.73 30.07 17.91
N CYS A 18 -5.84 29.51 17.09
CA CYS A 18 -4.54 29.01 17.55
C CYS A 18 -3.45 30.10 17.59
N GLY A 19 -3.79 31.35 17.27
CA GLY A 19 -2.86 32.48 17.22
C GLY A 19 -2.08 32.63 15.90
N SER A 20 -2.25 31.70 14.94
CA SER A 20 -1.60 31.84 13.63
C SER A 20 -2.28 32.91 12.77
N LEU A 21 -1.47 33.79 12.16
CA LEU A 21 -1.90 34.78 11.18
C LEU A 21 -1.81 34.18 9.77
N LYS A 22 -2.92 34.17 9.04
CA LYS A 22 -3.01 33.64 7.67
C LYS A 22 -3.84 34.57 6.80
N PRO A 23 -3.59 34.62 5.48
CA PRO A 23 -4.44 35.39 4.57
C PRO A 23 -5.83 34.75 4.51
N VAL A 24 -6.85 35.56 4.20
CA VAL A 24 -8.26 35.13 4.14
C VAL A 24 -8.44 33.87 3.29
N CYS A 25 -7.74 33.78 2.15
CA CYS A 25 -7.81 32.67 1.19
C CYS A 25 -7.26 31.33 1.71
N ARG A 26 -6.55 31.33 2.84
CA ARG A 26 -5.99 30.12 3.50
C ARG A 26 -6.66 29.85 4.86
N THR A 27 -7.79 30.50 5.13
CA THR A 27 -8.59 30.32 6.34
C THR A 27 -10.00 29.84 6.00
N TYR A 28 -10.60 29.10 6.92
CA TYR A 28 -11.92 28.50 6.80
C TYR A 28 -12.83 29.08 7.87
N PHE A 29 -14.07 29.40 7.50
CA PHE A 29 -15.09 29.83 8.44
C PHE A 29 -15.94 28.64 8.88
N CYS A 30 -15.95 28.34 10.18
CA CYS A 30 -16.79 27.27 10.72
C CYS A 30 -18.21 27.79 10.95
N ARG A 31 -19.18 27.28 10.18
CA ARG A 31 -20.60 27.65 10.32
C ARG A 31 -21.21 27.23 11.66
N HIS A 32 -20.71 26.16 12.29
CA HIS A 32 -21.27 25.63 13.53
C HIS A 32 -20.86 26.44 14.77
N CYS A 33 -19.62 26.91 14.80
CA CYS A 33 -19.06 27.62 15.95
C CYS A 33 -18.89 29.13 15.72
N PHE A 34 -19.16 29.63 14.51
CA PHE A 34 -18.93 31.02 14.09
C PHE A 34 -17.49 31.52 14.31
N VAL A 35 -16.52 30.62 14.11
CA VAL A 35 -15.10 30.86 14.39
C VAL A 35 -14.26 30.58 13.14
N ILE A 36 -13.24 31.40 12.91
CA ILE A 36 -12.28 31.23 11.82
C ILE A 36 -11.17 30.25 12.24
N ARG A 37 -10.89 29.26 11.37
CA ARG A 37 -9.87 28.23 11.56
C ARG A 37 -8.90 28.22 10.39
N CYS A 38 -7.61 28.06 10.65
CA CYS A 38 -6.60 27.85 9.60
C CYS A 38 -6.57 26.38 9.18
N GLY A 39 -5.88 26.08 8.06
CA GLY A 39 -5.73 24.70 7.57
C GLY A 39 -5.12 23.71 8.57
N ASN A 40 -4.33 24.19 9.55
CA ASN A 40 -3.76 23.31 10.58
C ASN A 40 -4.73 23.02 11.75
N CYS A 41 -5.77 23.85 11.93
CA CYS A 41 -6.78 23.67 12.96
C CYS A 41 -7.99 22.86 12.49
N VAL A 42 -7.99 22.45 11.23
CA VAL A 42 -9.02 21.62 10.60
C VAL A 42 -8.41 20.24 10.35
N SER A 43 -9.21 19.18 10.47
CA SER A 43 -8.81 17.84 10.08
C SER A 43 -8.89 17.68 8.56
N ASN A 44 -7.81 17.20 7.95
CA ASN A 44 -7.79 16.85 6.53
C ASN A 44 -8.17 15.38 6.36
N GLU A 45 -9.13 15.12 5.47
CA GLU A 45 -9.56 13.77 5.10
C GLU A 45 -9.26 13.54 3.62
N VAL A 46 -9.01 12.28 3.25
CA VAL A 46 -8.76 11.88 1.87
C VAL A 46 -10.08 11.42 1.25
N ASP A 47 -10.59 12.18 0.29
CA ASP A 47 -11.86 11.90 -0.39
C ASP A 47 -11.67 10.97 -1.61
N SER A 48 -10.72 11.31 -2.49
CA SER A 48 -10.41 10.52 -3.69
C SER A 48 -8.93 10.58 -4.03
N ILE A 49 -8.43 9.50 -4.66
CA ILE A 49 -7.05 9.38 -5.12
C ILE A 49 -7.12 9.23 -6.64
N TYR A 50 -6.52 10.17 -7.38
CA TYR A 50 -6.57 10.17 -8.84
C TYR A 50 -5.16 10.27 -9.44
N CYS A 51 -5.00 9.80 -10.67
CA CYS A 51 -3.76 9.97 -11.41
C CYS A 51 -3.64 11.41 -11.94
N ALA A 52 -2.49 12.06 -11.71
CA ALA A 52 -2.25 13.41 -12.22
C ALA A 52 -2.15 13.49 -13.76
N PHE A 53 -1.95 12.36 -14.44
CA PHE A 53 -1.76 12.31 -15.90
C PHE A 53 -3.06 11.99 -16.66
N CYS A 54 -3.81 10.96 -16.26
CA CYS A 54 -5.06 10.59 -16.93
C CYS A 54 -6.32 11.09 -16.21
N LEU A 55 -6.19 11.68 -15.02
CA LEU A 55 -7.30 12.13 -14.16
C LEU A 55 -8.30 11.04 -13.77
N ASP A 56 -7.92 9.77 -13.94
CA ASP A 56 -8.74 8.63 -13.57
C ASP A 56 -8.64 8.35 -12.07
N ASN A 57 -9.74 7.87 -11.50
CA ASN A 57 -9.88 7.64 -10.07
C ASN A 57 -9.34 6.26 -9.69
N VAL A 58 -8.30 6.22 -8.86
CA VAL A 58 -7.59 5.01 -8.43
C VAL A 58 -8.05 4.70 -7.01
N THR A 59 -9.32 4.33 -6.80
CA THR A 59 -9.87 4.13 -5.43
C THR A 59 -9.71 2.71 -4.89
N CYS A 60 -9.76 1.67 -5.73
CA CYS A 60 -9.82 0.28 -5.26
C CYS A 60 -8.47 -0.46 -5.22
N GLU A 61 -7.44 0.05 -5.89
CA GLU A 61 -6.19 -0.70 -6.11
C GLU A 61 -4.99 -0.15 -5.33
N VAL A 62 -5.17 0.96 -4.61
CA VAL A 62 -4.11 1.73 -3.95
C VAL A 62 -3.29 0.89 -2.97
N ARG A 63 -3.96 0.05 -2.17
CA ARG A 63 -3.31 -0.79 -1.14
C ARG A 63 -2.53 -1.96 -1.72
N LEU A 64 -2.94 -2.44 -2.90
CA LEU A 64 -2.31 -3.58 -3.59
C LEU A 64 -1.21 -3.12 -4.55
N LYS A 65 -1.36 -1.93 -5.13
CA LYS A 65 -0.54 -1.47 -6.26
C LYS A 65 0.25 -0.19 -5.95
N LYS A 66 0.50 0.06 -4.66
CA LYS A 66 1.38 1.15 -4.17
C LYS A 66 1.04 2.52 -4.80
N THR A 67 -0.24 2.89 -4.76
CA THR A 67 -0.75 4.19 -5.26
C THR A 67 -0.43 4.51 -6.73
N ALA A 68 -0.06 3.53 -7.57
CA ALA A 68 0.33 3.78 -8.96
C ALA A 68 -0.83 3.55 -9.94
N CYS A 69 -0.87 4.34 -11.02
CA CYS A 69 -1.77 4.12 -12.16
C CYS A 69 -1.23 2.97 -13.04
N HIS A 70 -2.10 2.12 -13.60
CA HIS A 70 -1.68 1.05 -14.52
C HIS A 70 -1.35 1.51 -15.92
N LEU A 71 -1.90 2.65 -16.32
CA LEU A 71 -1.81 3.12 -17.69
C LEU A 71 -0.70 4.15 -17.87
N CYS A 72 -0.56 5.05 -16.90
CA CYS A 72 0.42 6.14 -16.96
C CYS A 72 1.74 5.69 -16.36
N LEU A 73 2.82 5.86 -17.12
CA LEU A 73 4.18 5.54 -16.70
C LEU A 73 5.02 6.81 -16.66
N GLU A 74 5.96 6.86 -15.73
CA GLU A 74 6.87 8.00 -15.56
C GLU A 74 8.26 7.67 -16.12
N CYS A 75 8.92 8.67 -16.69
CA CYS A 75 10.26 8.54 -17.22
C CYS A 75 11.27 8.37 -16.07
N PRO A 76 12.15 7.35 -16.11
CA PRO A 76 13.13 7.13 -15.04
C PRO A 76 14.22 8.21 -14.94
N ILE A 77 14.35 9.07 -15.96
CA ILE A 77 15.37 10.12 -16.02
C ILE A 77 14.83 11.48 -15.55
N CYS A 78 13.64 11.88 -16.01
CA CYS A 78 13.10 13.23 -15.77
C CYS A 78 11.73 13.25 -15.08
N GLN A 79 11.17 12.09 -14.73
CA GLN A 79 9.87 11.93 -14.06
C GLN A 79 8.67 12.54 -14.83
N HIS A 80 8.86 12.86 -16.11
CA HIS A 80 7.77 13.28 -16.98
C HIS A 80 6.97 12.07 -17.49
N SER A 81 5.70 12.30 -17.83
CA SER A 81 4.82 11.27 -18.36
C SER A 81 5.36 10.67 -19.66
N LEU A 82 5.35 9.34 -19.74
CA LEU A 82 5.71 8.59 -20.93
C LEU A 82 4.51 8.42 -21.86
N SER A 83 4.77 8.45 -23.16
CA SER A 83 3.78 8.21 -24.20
C SER A 83 4.07 6.94 -24.98
N VAL A 84 3.01 6.22 -25.36
CA VAL A 84 3.12 5.06 -26.23
C VAL A 84 3.22 5.53 -27.68
N ARG A 85 4.28 5.13 -28.38
CA ARG A 85 4.48 5.38 -29.80
C ARG A 85 4.42 4.08 -30.58
N SER A 86 3.84 4.12 -31.77
CA SER A 86 3.78 2.99 -32.68
C SER A 86 4.79 3.15 -33.83
N HIS A 87 5.30 2.03 -34.30
CA HIS A 87 6.03 1.97 -35.56
C HIS A 87 5.63 0.70 -36.33
N THR A 88 5.76 0.75 -37.65
CA THR A 88 5.50 -0.41 -38.51
C THR A 88 6.76 -1.26 -38.59
N VAL A 89 6.67 -2.52 -38.17
CA VAL A 89 7.75 -3.49 -38.37
C VAL A 89 7.63 -4.02 -39.79
N ARG A 90 8.66 -3.79 -40.61
CA ARG A 90 8.78 -4.46 -41.91
C ARG A 90 9.46 -5.81 -41.65
N GLU A 91 8.78 -6.89 -41.97
CA GLU A 91 9.37 -8.24 -41.92
C GLU A 91 10.45 -8.33 -43.01
N THR A 92 11.72 -8.19 -42.63
CA THR A 92 12.88 -8.41 -43.52
C THR A 92 13.27 -9.88 -43.62
N THR A 93 12.28 -10.78 -43.70
CA THR A 93 12.54 -12.20 -43.96
C THR A 93 12.20 -12.49 -45.42
N PRO A 94 13.16 -12.83 -46.30
CA PRO A 94 12.83 -13.33 -47.63
C PRO A 94 12.20 -14.71 -47.46
N GLN A 95 10.87 -14.76 -47.48
CA GLN A 95 10.12 -16.02 -47.53
C GLN A 95 10.18 -16.56 -48.97
N PRO A 96 10.48 -17.85 -49.19
CA PRO A 96 10.49 -18.43 -50.54
C PRO A 96 9.09 -18.40 -51.15
N GLN A 97 9.04 -18.08 -52.44
CA GLN A 97 7.85 -17.90 -53.28
C GLN A 97 6.72 -18.92 -53.03
N GLN A 98 5.52 -18.43 -52.69
CA GLN A 98 4.26 -19.07 -53.05
C GLN A 98 3.23 -18.02 -53.52
N PRO A 99 2.33 -18.34 -54.48
CA PRO A 99 1.52 -17.35 -55.19
C PRO A 99 0.22 -16.94 -54.44
N ALA A 100 -0.20 -15.70 -54.67
CA ALA A 100 -1.32 -14.96 -54.05
C ALA A 100 -2.74 -15.38 -54.55
N PRO A 101 -3.87 -14.73 -54.14
CA PRO A 101 -4.23 -14.06 -52.88
C PRO A 101 -5.58 -14.58 -52.28
N SER A 102 -5.80 -14.46 -50.97
CA SER A 102 -7.17 -14.47 -50.41
C SER A 102 -7.39 -13.30 -49.46
N LYS A 103 -8.50 -12.59 -49.69
CA LYS A 103 -8.90 -11.33 -49.08
C LYS A 103 -9.42 -11.55 -47.66
N HIS A 104 -8.54 -11.59 -46.65
CA HIS A 104 -8.97 -11.37 -45.26
C HIS A 104 -7.86 -10.64 -44.48
N SER A 105 -8.14 -9.39 -44.14
CA SER A 105 -7.45 -8.50 -43.18
C SER A 105 -6.02 -8.87 -42.78
N THR A 106 -5.02 -8.31 -43.45
CA THR A 106 -3.64 -8.28 -42.93
C THR A 106 -3.64 -7.56 -41.57
N PRO A 107 -3.27 -8.21 -40.46
CA PRO A 107 -3.02 -7.47 -39.22
C PRO A 107 -1.81 -6.59 -39.49
N SER A 108 -1.98 -5.27 -39.42
CA SER A 108 -0.85 -4.35 -39.51
C SER A 108 0.15 -4.71 -38.41
N ASN A 109 1.34 -5.17 -38.77
CA ASN A 109 2.42 -5.51 -37.84
C ASN A 109 2.96 -4.22 -37.20
N ARG A 110 2.22 -3.72 -36.21
CA ARG A 110 2.53 -2.50 -35.46
C ARG A 110 3.14 -2.92 -34.13
N ALA A 111 4.30 -2.35 -33.84
CA ALA A 111 4.96 -2.52 -32.56
C ALA A 111 5.03 -1.18 -31.82
N TYR A 112 4.89 -1.27 -30.50
CA TYR A 112 4.71 -0.14 -29.60
C TYR A 112 5.89 -0.03 -28.64
N TYR A 113 6.37 1.19 -28.39
CA TYR A 113 7.45 1.50 -27.47
C TYR A 113 7.12 2.76 -26.66
N LEU A 114 7.74 2.94 -25.50
CA LEU A 114 7.54 4.14 -24.68
C LEU A 114 8.56 5.21 -25.03
N ALA A 115 8.13 6.48 -25.06
CA ALA A 115 9.00 7.61 -25.30
C ALA A 115 8.63 8.81 -24.42
N CYS A 116 9.66 9.47 -23.89
CA CYS A 116 9.55 10.74 -23.18
C CYS A 116 9.71 11.92 -24.15
N PHE A 117 8.82 12.91 -24.08
CA PHE A 117 8.93 14.12 -24.90
C PHE A 117 9.99 15.12 -24.39
N PHE A 118 10.32 15.07 -23.10
CA PHE A 118 11.21 16.05 -22.48
C PHE A 118 12.70 15.68 -22.69
N CYS A 119 13.11 14.50 -22.24
CA CYS A 119 14.51 14.05 -22.32
C CYS A 119 14.80 13.10 -23.49
N ARG A 120 13.81 12.80 -24.35
CA ARG A 120 13.91 11.88 -25.49
C ARG A 120 14.26 10.42 -25.14
N TRP A 121 14.22 10.05 -23.86
CA TRP A 121 14.37 8.66 -23.44
C TRP A 121 13.34 7.75 -24.10
N THR A 122 13.76 6.55 -24.48
CA THR A 122 12.91 5.50 -25.02
C THR A 122 13.06 4.19 -24.27
N SER A 123 12.02 3.35 -24.27
CA SER A 123 12.09 2.01 -23.65
C SER A 123 13.21 1.13 -24.24
N ARG A 124 13.62 1.40 -25.47
CA ARG A 124 14.72 0.73 -26.17
C ARG A 124 16.08 1.04 -25.54
N ASP A 125 16.27 2.25 -25.01
CA ASP A 125 17.51 2.65 -24.33
C ASP A 125 17.76 1.83 -23.05
N SER A 126 16.70 1.23 -22.50
CA SER A 126 16.74 0.34 -21.33
C SER A 126 16.54 -1.14 -21.69
N ASN A 127 16.71 -1.49 -22.97
CA ASN A 127 16.56 -2.85 -23.48
C ASN A 127 15.19 -3.50 -23.21
N ILE A 128 14.13 -2.69 -23.08
CA ILE A 128 12.76 -3.21 -22.95
C ILE A 128 12.22 -3.48 -24.36
N PRO A 129 11.79 -4.71 -24.69
CA PRO A 129 11.34 -5.06 -26.01
C PRO A 129 10.01 -4.38 -26.35
N ASP A 130 9.86 -4.04 -27.63
CA ASP A 130 8.64 -3.43 -28.16
C ASP A 130 7.44 -4.40 -28.04
N GLN A 131 6.29 -3.85 -27.65
CA GLN A 131 5.07 -4.61 -27.42
C GLN A 131 4.23 -4.68 -28.69
N LYS A 132 3.47 -5.76 -28.88
CA LYS A 132 2.53 -5.89 -30.01
C LYS A 132 1.20 -5.16 -29.78
N THR A 133 0.92 -4.78 -28.54
CA THR A 133 -0.32 -4.11 -28.12
C THR A 133 -0.02 -2.74 -27.51
N ALA A 134 -0.84 -1.73 -27.82
CA ALA A 134 -0.67 -0.36 -27.34
C ALA A 134 -0.78 -0.25 -25.80
N SER A 135 -1.74 -0.95 -25.21
CA SER A 135 -1.92 -1.08 -23.76
C SER A 135 -1.01 -2.16 -23.14
N GLY A 136 0.09 -2.50 -23.82
CA GLY A 136 0.92 -3.65 -23.48
C GLY A 136 1.28 -3.69 -22.00
N SER A 137 1.22 -4.87 -21.39
CA SER A 137 1.68 -5.11 -20.02
C SER A 137 3.20 -4.91 -19.96
N TRP A 138 3.61 -3.65 -19.78
CA TRP A 138 5.02 -3.30 -19.67
C TRP A 138 5.65 -4.07 -18.51
N PRO A 139 6.84 -4.68 -18.70
CA PRO A 139 7.43 -5.53 -17.68
C PRO A 139 7.78 -4.70 -16.45
N GLU A 140 7.15 -5.03 -15.32
CA GLU A 140 7.47 -4.45 -14.02
C GLU A 140 8.54 -5.30 -13.32
N ARG A 141 9.57 -4.65 -12.79
CA ARG A 141 10.64 -5.34 -12.05
C ARG A 141 10.12 -5.73 -10.67
N SER A 142 9.95 -7.03 -10.43
CA SER A 142 9.67 -7.54 -9.09
C SER A 142 10.88 -7.37 -8.17
N ASN A 143 10.63 -7.17 -6.86
CA ASN A 143 11.71 -7.05 -5.89
C ASN A 143 12.39 -8.43 -5.72
N PRO A 144 13.71 -8.55 -5.96
CA PRO A 144 14.41 -9.84 -5.87
C PRO A 144 14.35 -10.47 -4.47
N HIS A 145 14.18 -9.67 -3.42
CA HIS A 145 14.12 -10.14 -2.04
C HIS A 145 12.69 -10.35 -1.52
N THR A 146 11.68 -10.33 -2.39
CA THR A 146 10.26 -10.50 -1.99
C THR A 146 10.05 -11.77 -1.16
N THR A 147 10.65 -12.89 -1.58
CA THR A 147 10.54 -14.17 -0.85
C THR A 147 11.08 -14.07 0.57
N ARG A 148 12.28 -13.49 0.74
CA ARG A 148 12.91 -13.30 2.05
C ARG A 148 12.12 -12.35 2.94
N LEU A 149 11.55 -11.29 2.37
CA LEU A 149 10.70 -10.37 3.13
C LEU A 149 9.44 -11.08 3.63
N ASN A 150 8.80 -11.89 2.79
CA ASN A 150 7.61 -12.63 3.17
C ASN A 150 7.90 -13.66 4.27
N THR A 151 9.01 -14.40 4.17
CA THR A 151 9.38 -15.38 5.22
C THR A 151 9.63 -14.70 6.57
N LEU A 152 10.32 -13.56 6.59
CA LEU A 152 10.54 -12.78 7.80
C LEU A 152 9.22 -12.24 8.36
N LEU A 153 8.34 -11.72 7.50
CA LEU A 153 7.03 -11.23 7.93
C LEU A 153 6.19 -12.33 8.57
N ASP A 154 6.19 -13.54 8.00
CA ASP A 154 5.40 -14.64 8.55
C ASP A 154 5.99 -15.17 9.86
N TYR A 155 7.32 -15.16 10.00
CA TYR A 155 8.00 -15.44 11.26
C TYR A 155 7.64 -14.43 12.36
N TYR A 156 7.71 -13.13 12.11
CA TYR A 156 7.35 -12.13 13.13
C TYR A 156 5.85 -12.10 13.44
N LYS A 157 4.98 -12.43 12.46
CA LYS A 157 3.54 -12.62 12.72
C LYS A 157 3.29 -13.81 13.64
N SER A 158 4.02 -14.92 13.48
CA SER A 158 3.85 -16.09 14.35
C SER A 158 4.30 -15.79 15.78
N ILE A 159 5.44 -15.11 15.96
CA ILE A 159 5.89 -14.62 17.28
C ILE A 159 4.86 -13.68 17.89
N GLY A 160 4.40 -12.66 17.17
CA GLY A 160 3.41 -11.72 17.71
C GLY A 160 2.08 -12.39 18.08
N SER A 161 1.69 -13.44 17.35
CA SER A 161 0.51 -14.25 17.67
C SER A 161 0.71 -15.07 18.94
N LEU A 162 1.91 -15.64 19.11
CA LEU A 162 2.32 -16.37 20.30
C LEU A 162 2.33 -15.46 21.54
N GLU A 163 2.98 -14.31 21.46
CA GLU A 163 3.03 -13.31 22.53
C GLU A 163 1.62 -12.86 22.93
N LYS A 164 0.75 -12.56 21.95
CA LYS A 164 -0.64 -12.18 22.21
C LYS A 164 -1.40 -13.29 22.95
N SER A 165 -1.18 -14.55 22.57
CA SER A 165 -1.78 -15.71 23.25
C SER A 165 -1.27 -15.86 24.69
N ASN A 166 0.03 -15.65 24.91
CA ASN A 166 0.65 -15.70 26.23
C ASN A 166 0.10 -14.61 27.14
N ILE A 167 0.02 -13.37 26.65
CA ILE A 167 -0.58 -12.25 27.38
C ILE A 167 -2.05 -12.55 27.73
N ASN A 168 -2.82 -13.15 26.81
CA ASN A 168 -4.21 -13.52 27.09
C ASN A 168 -4.33 -14.58 28.20
N ILE A 169 -3.44 -15.58 28.18
CA ILE A 169 -3.37 -16.62 29.21
C ILE A 169 -2.97 -16.01 30.56
N ASP A 170 -1.94 -15.16 30.59
CA ASP A 170 -1.49 -14.50 31.81
C ASP A 170 -2.57 -13.57 32.38
N GLN A 171 -3.30 -12.83 31.55
CA GLN A 171 -4.46 -12.04 31.99
C GLN A 171 -5.56 -12.92 32.60
N LYS A 172 -5.87 -14.07 32.00
CA LYS A 172 -6.84 -15.04 32.55
C LYS A 172 -6.36 -15.60 33.88
N TYR A 173 -5.07 -15.92 33.98
CA TYR A 173 -4.45 -16.43 35.19
C TYR A 173 -4.50 -15.40 36.33
N ILE A 174 -4.11 -14.16 36.07
CA ILE A 174 -4.19 -13.06 37.05
C ILE A 174 -5.63 -12.82 37.51
N LYS A 175 -6.60 -12.77 36.58
CA LYS A 175 -8.03 -12.63 36.92
C LYS A 175 -8.56 -13.80 37.77
N TYR A 176 -8.02 -14.99 37.56
CA TYR A 176 -8.37 -16.17 38.35
C TYR A 176 -7.76 -16.08 39.75
N LEU A 177 -6.52 -15.61 39.90
CA LEU A 177 -5.86 -15.37 41.19
C LEU A 177 -6.46 -14.21 41.98
N SER A 178 -6.95 -13.17 41.31
CA SER A 178 -7.58 -12.01 41.95
C SER A 178 -9.01 -12.27 42.42
N LYS A 179 -9.60 -13.43 42.10
CA LYS A 179 -10.86 -13.85 42.70
C LYS A 179 -10.56 -14.39 44.11
N PRO A 180 -11.18 -13.83 45.18
CA PRO A 180 -10.96 -14.32 46.53
C PRO A 180 -11.57 -15.72 46.68
N THR A 181 -10.76 -16.76 46.47
CA THR A 181 -11.16 -18.16 46.72
C THR A 181 -11.36 -18.43 48.21
N HIS A 182 -10.80 -17.60 49.08
CA HIS A 182 -10.91 -17.76 50.53
C HIS A 182 -12.33 -17.55 51.09
N LEU A 183 -13.27 -16.97 50.33
CA LEU A 183 -14.66 -16.79 50.78
C LEU A 183 -15.62 -17.88 50.26
N LEU A 184 -15.16 -18.81 49.42
CA LEU A 184 -15.99 -19.88 48.83
C LEU A 184 -15.51 -21.29 49.18
N GLU A 185 -14.43 -21.44 49.95
CA GLU A 185 -13.90 -22.75 50.34
C GLU A 185 -14.70 -23.42 51.48
N ASP A 186 -15.45 -22.66 52.27
CA ASP A 186 -16.03 -23.16 53.52
C ASP A 186 -17.43 -23.80 53.44
N GLN A 187 -18.12 -23.79 52.28
CA GLN A 187 -19.53 -24.22 52.29
C GLN A 187 -20.00 -25.14 51.15
N PHE A 188 -19.36 -25.17 49.99
CA PHE A 188 -19.82 -26.03 48.88
C PHE A 188 -18.62 -26.55 48.10
N GLY A 189 -18.47 -27.87 47.97
CA GLY A 189 -17.33 -28.60 47.37
C GLY A 189 -17.03 -28.34 45.87
N PHE A 190 -17.19 -27.11 45.39
CA PHE A 190 -16.89 -26.63 44.03
C PHE A 190 -15.37 -26.61 43.70
N SER A 191 -14.52 -26.95 44.67
CA SER A 191 -13.05 -26.85 44.61
C SER A 191 -12.41 -27.75 43.55
N ALA A 192 -12.99 -28.91 43.22
CA ALA A 192 -12.36 -29.87 42.29
C ALA A 192 -12.32 -29.36 40.83
N ASN A 193 -13.39 -28.71 40.35
CA ASN A 193 -13.45 -28.19 38.98
C ASN A 193 -12.55 -26.97 38.79
N VAL A 194 -12.49 -26.13 39.83
CA VAL A 194 -11.63 -24.95 39.94
C VAL A 194 -10.15 -25.38 39.92
N ARG A 195 -9.76 -26.39 40.70
CA ARG A 195 -8.40 -26.98 40.68
C ARG A 195 -8.05 -27.61 39.32
N LYS A 196 -8.96 -28.35 38.69
CA LYS A 196 -8.74 -28.94 37.34
C LYS A 196 -8.48 -27.85 36.30
N GLN A 197 -9.25 -26.77 36.33
CA GLN A 197 -9.08 -25.63 35.42
C GLN A 197 -7.74 -24.90 35.64
N LYS A 198 -7.27 -24.78 36.88
CA LYS A 198 -5.93 -24.23 37.21
C LYS A 198 -4.80 -25.08 36.64
N VAL A 199 -4.87 -26.41 36.79
CA VAL A 199 -3.87 -27.34 36.25
C VAL A 199 -3.86 -27.29 34.71
N GLU A 200 -5.02 -27.18 34.08
CA GLU A 200 -5.14 -27.08 32.62
C GLU A 200 -4.53 -25.77 32.08
N LEU A 201 -4.73 -24.64 32.76
CA LEU A 201 -4.11 -23.36 32.39
C LEU A 201 -2.59 -23.38 32.57
N LEU A 202 -2.07 -23.99 33.63
CA LEU A 202 -0.62 -24.16 33.84
C LEU A 202 0.01 -25.07 32.79
N LYS A 203 -0.68 -26.17 32.41
CA LYS A 203 -0.24 -27.03 31.30
C LYS A 203 -0.20 -26.27 29.97
N LYS A 204 -1.21 -25.44 29.66
CA LYS A 204 -1.24 -24.60 28.45
C LYS A 204 -0.10 -23.56 28.44
N LYS A 205 0.22 -22.94 29.58
CA LYS A 205 1.36 -22.03 29.71
C LYS A 205 2.70 -22.73 29.45
N ASN A 206 2.88 -23.94 29.97
CA ASN A 206 4.11 -24.71 29.79
C ASN A 206 4.30 -25.23 28.35
N LEU A 207 3.24 -25.66 27.66
CA LEU A 207 3.33 -26.11 26.26
C LEU A 207 3.82 -25.01 25.30
N ILE A 208 3.36 -23.77 25.49
CA ILE A 208 3.71 -22.64 24.63
C ILE A 208 5.18 -22.21 24.83
N LEU A 209 5.71 -22.33 26.04
CA LEU A 209 7.12 -22.05 26.34
C LEU A 209 8.07 -23.09 25.72
N THR A 210 7.57 -24.29 25.40
CA THR A 210 8.35 -25.42 24.88
C THR A 210 8.21 -25.66 23.37
N ASP A 211 7.50 -24.79 22.65
CA ASP A 211 7.16 -25.02 21.24
C ASP A 211 8.44 -25.07 20.36
N PRO A 212 8.75 -26.20 19.71
CA PRO A 212 10.00 -26.41 18.97
C PRO A 212 10.16 -25.52 17.73
N SER A 213 9.10 -24.83 17.30
CA SER A 213 9.15 -23.77 16.27
C SER A 213 10.05 -22.58 16.65
N ASN A 214 10.45 -22.46 17.93
CA ASN A 214 11.43 -21.50 18.42
C ASN A 214 12.90 -21.88 18.14
N LYS A 215 13.19 -23.04 17.55
CA LYS A 215 14.54 -23.41 17.11
C LYS A 215 14.60 -23.44 15.59
N ILE A 216 14.89 -22.29 14.99
CA ILE A 216 15.56 -22.26 13.69
C ILE A 216 17.03 -21.98 13.95
N THR A 217 17.86 -23.00 13.74
CA THR A 217 19.29 -22.83 13.49
C THR A 217 19.44 -21.90 12.28
N VAL A 218 19.89 -20.68 12.55
CA VAL A 218 20.45 -19.81 11.54
C VAL A 218 21.80 -20.43 11.17
N GLU A 219 21.83 -21.25 10.12
CA GLU A 219 23.11 -21.57 9.47
C GLU A 219 23.61 -20.34 8.71
N PRO A 220 24.94 -20.10 8.69
CA PRO A 220 25.57 -18.89 8.15
C PRO A 220 25.44 -18.74 6.64
#